data_AF-A0A7S0GAH4-F1
#
_entry.id   AF-A0A7S0GAH4-F1
#
_cell.length_a   1.000
_cell.length_b   1.000
_cell.length_c   1.000
_cell.angle_alpha   90.00
_cell.angle_beta   90.00
_cell.angle_gamma   90.00
#
_symmetry.space_group_name_H-M   'P 1'
#
loop_
_entity.id
_entity.type
_entity.pdbx_description
1 polymer ?
#
loop_
_entity_poly.entity_id
_entity_poly.type
_entity_poly.pdbx_seq_one_letter_code
_entity_poly.pdbx_strand_id
1 'polypeptide(L)'
;ETAIKLARRWGYEVKGIPYGLAKVCFAKNNFWGRTLAAVSSSDDPVAFSGFGPFMPGFDTVPYNDIKLLGDYLEREGKNVAAFMVEPIQGEAGVVVPADGYMSDAKRLCEKHNVLLIADEVQTGLGRTGYDLAVEYDHCKPDIIILGKALSAGVLPVSAVLSSDEVMLTLKAGQHGSTYGGNPLSCRVAIAALEVLRDENLSQNSSARGDQLRSGLMSMVGCSSIQSVRGRGLLNAIVIDEPEGSYGDLGKAWSVCLAMMENGLLAKPTHGNIIRFSPPLTISSDEIDECLDIIEKSLKQVK
;
A
#
# COMPACT_ATOMS: atom_id res chain seq x y z
N GLU A 1 -11.51 5.69 -5.03
CA GLU A 1 -12.80 6.18 -5.61
C GLU A 1 -12.88 6.02 -7.13
N THR A 2 -12.08 6.75 -7.92
CA THR A 2 -12.17 6.69 -9.39
C THR A 2 -11.99 5.28 -9.97
N ALA A 3 -11.02 4.52 -9.47
CA ALA A 3 -10.82 3.12 -9.87
C ALA A 3 -12.05 2.23 -9.62
N ILE A 4 -12.76 2.43 -8.49
CA ILE A 4 -13.99 1.69 -8.16
C ILE A 4 -15.13 2.09 -9.09
N LYS A 5 -15.27 3.38 -9.41
CA LYS A 5 -16.26 3.84 -10.40
C LYS A 5 -16.00 3.23 -11.78
N LEU A 6 -14.74 3.22 -12.22
CA LEU A 6 -14.31 2.58 -13.47
C LEU A 6 -14.61 1.08 -13.48
N ALA A 7 -14.21 0.37 -12.42
CA ALA A 7 -14.48 -1.06 -12.31
C ALA A 7 -15.97 -1.38 -12.37
N ARG A 8 -16.81 -0.66 -11.60
CA ARG A 8 -18.27 -0.87 -11.64
C ARG A 8 -18.85 -0.55 -13.02
N ARG A 9 -18.42 0.55 -13.66
CA ARG A 9 -18.82 0.93 -15.02
C ARG A 9 -18.49 -0.16 -16.03
N TRP A 10 -17.24 -0.59 -16.07
CA TRP A 10 -16.79 -1.70 -16.91
C TRP A 10 -17.56 -2.99 -16.59
N GLY A 11 -17.82 -3.26 -15.30
CA GLY A 11 -18.61 -4.38 -14.84
C GLY A 11 -20.01 -4.42 -15.46
N TYR A 12 -20.68 -3.26 -15.55
CA TYR A 12 -22.01 -3.15 -16.15
C TYR A 12 -21.97 -3.13 -17.69
N GLU A 13 -21.09 -2.31 -18.26
CA GLU A 13 -21.11 -2.00 -19.70
C GLU A 13 -20.39 -3.06 -20.56
N VAL A 14 -19.36 -3.71 -20.01
CA VAL A 14 -18.48 -4.63 -20.75
C VAL A 14 -18.66 -6.07 -20.27
N LYS A 15 -18.52 -6.31 -18.96
CA LYS A 15 -18.70 -7.66 -18.39
C LYS A 15 -20.16 -8.11 -18.40
N GLY A 16 -21.11 -7.18 -18.37
CA GLY A 16 -22.55 -7.48 -18.39
C GLY A 16 -23.12 -7.90 -17.03
N ILE A 17 -22.53 -7.43 -15.93
CA ILE A 17 -23.12 -7.60 -14.58
C ILE A 17 -24.49 -6.92 -14.55
N PRO A 18 -25.55 -7.53 -13.98
CA PRO A 18 -26.83 -6.86 -13.84
C PRO A 18 -26.72 -5.58 -13.01
N TYR A 19 -27.44 -4.53 -13.42
CA TYR A 19 -27.36 -3.22 -12.79
C TYR A 19 -27.64 -3.28 -11.27
N GLY A 20 -26.80 -2.60 -10.49
CA GLY A 20 -26.89 -2.59 -9.02
C GLY A 20 -26.26 -3.80 -8.32
N LEU A 21 -25.81 -4.82 -9.05
CA LEU A 21 -25.20 -6.02 -8.46
C LEU A 21 -23.68 -6.04 -8.50
N ALA A 22 -23.00 -5.03 -9.07
CA ALA A 22 -21.55 -5.04 -9.18
C ALA A 22 -20.87 -4.91 -7.81
N LYS A 23 -19.97 -5.86 -7.54
CA LYS A 23 -19.13 -5.92 -6.34
C LYS A 23 -17.70 -5.54 -6.64
N VAL A 24 -17.00 -4.95 -5.67
CA VAL A 24 -15.53 -4.88 -5.66
C VAL A 24 -15.05 -5.63 -4.43
N CYS A 25 -14.16 -6.59 -4.65
CA CYS A 25 -13.53 -7.36 -3.59
C CYS A 25 -12.25 -6.66 -3.15
N PHE A 26 -11.98 -6.64 -1.84
CA PHE A 26 -10.76 -6.10 -1.25
C PHE A 26 -10.04 -7.16 -0.43
N ALA A 27 -8.74 -6.98 -0.22
CA ALA A 27 -8.03 -7.72 0.81
C ALA A 27 -8.47 -7.25 2.22
N LYS A 28 -8.53 -8.14 3.20
CA LYS A 28 -8.66 -7.77 4.62
C LYS A 28 -7.47 -6.92 5.08
N ASN A 29 -7.66 -6.06 6.07
CA ASN A 29 -6.69 -5.04 6.54
C ASN A 29 -6.28 -4.01 5.47
N ASN A 30 -7.09 -3.83 4.42
CA ASN A 30 -6.79 -2.84 3.37
C ASN A 30 -6.82 -1.41 3.91
N PHE A 31 -6.02 -0.54 3.28
CA PHE A 31 -6.14 0.89 3.46
C PHE A 31 -6.03 1.64 2.13
N TRP A 32 -7.14 2.28 1.70
CA TRP A 32 -7.15 3.07 0.47
C TRP A 32 -7.80 4.45 0.63
N GLY A 33 -8.10 4.87 1.86
CA GLY A 33 -8.59 6.21 2.16
C GLY A 33 -9.56 6.29 3.33
N ARG A 34 -10.29 7.40 3.40
CA ARG A 34 -11.20 7.75 4.51
C ARG A 34 -12.57 8.24 4.03
N THR A 35 -12.89 8.05 2.74
CA THR A 35 -14.22 8.37 2.21
C THR A 35 -15.25 7.35 2.71
N LEU A 36 -16.54 7.63 2.54
CA LEU A 36 -17.59 6.67 2.89
C LEU A 36 -17.40 5.32 2.19
N ALA A 37 -16.97 5.31 0.92
CA ALA A 37 -16.68 4.07 0.23
C ALA A 37 -15.49 3.31 0.84
N ALA A 38 -14.42 4.02 1.22
CA ALA A 38 -13.24 3.42 1.87
C ALA A 38 -13.58 2.78 3.20
N VAL A 39 -14.24 3.52 4.08
CA VAL A 39 -14.61 3.00 5.40
C VAL A 39 -15.66 1.88 5.30
N SER A 40 -16.44 1.82 4.22
CA SER A 40 -17.40 0.72 3.97
C SER A 40 -16.74 -0.61 3.59
N SER A 41 -15.46 -0.58 3.19
CA SER A 41 -14.67 -1.78 2.84
C SER A 41 -13.54 -2.07 3.84
N SER A 42 -13.49 -1.31 4.94
CA SER A 42 -12.48 -1.45 6.00
C SER A 42 -12.93 -2.45 7.05
N ASP A 43 -11.99 -3.21 7.60
CA ASP A 43 -12.14 -4.04 8.79
C ASP A 43 -11.44 -3.45 10.03
N ASP A 44 -10.77 -2.30 9.91
CA ASP A 44 -10.26 -1.51 11.05
C ASP A 44 -11.39 -0.70 11.73
N PRO A 45 -11.76 -1.01 12.99
CA PRO A 45 -12.79 -0.28 13.72
C PRO A 45 -12.49 1.21 13.88
N VAL A 46 -11.21 1.60 13.99
CA VAL A 46 -10.81 3.01 14.09
C VAL A 46 -11.13 3.76 12.80
N ALA A 47 -11.16 3.06 11.67
CA ALA A 47 -11.47 3.67 10.38
C ALA A 47 -12.96 3.86 10.11
N PHE A 48 -13.84 2.98 10.59
CA PHE A 48 -15.27 3.02 10.21
C PHE A 48 -16.26 3.33 11.33
N SER A 49 -15.87 3.22 12.61
CA SER A 49 -16.80 3.36 13.74
C SER A 49 -17.49 4.73 13.75
N GLY A 50 -18.83 4.73 13.81
CA GLY A 50 -19.65 5.95 13.85
C GLY A 50 -19.93 6.61 12.50
N PHE A 51 -19.49 6.03 11.37
CA PHE A 51 -19.68 6.62 10.02
C PHE A 51 -20.79 5.97 9.17
N GLY A 52 -21.59 5.07 9.75
CA GLY A 52 -22.67 4.39 9.04
C GLY A 52 -23.82 5.33 8.60
N PRO A 53 -24.69 4.89 7.66
CA PRO A 53 -24.70 3.58 7.02
C PRO A 53 -23.63 3.41 5.93
N PHE A 54 -23.16 2.18 5.75
CA PHE A 54 -22.08 1.84 4.81
C PHE A 54 -22.59 1.55 3.40
N MET A 55 -21.75 1.80 2.40
CA MET A 55 -22.05 1.50 1.01
C MET A 55 -22.03 -0.01 0.75
N PRO A 56 -23.05 -0.57 0.05
CA PRO A 56 -23.07 -1.97 -0.32
C PRO A 56 -22.16 -2.26 -1.53
N GLY A 57 -22.01 -3.56 -1.84
CA GLY A 57 -21.27 -4.03 -3.00
C GLY A 57 -19.75 -4.00 -2.80
N PHE A 58 -19.30 -4.17 -1.56
CA PHE A 58 -17.92 -4.39 -1.18
C PHE A 58 -17.82 -5.67 -0.35
N ASP A 59 -16.95 -6.58 -0.79
CA ASP A 59 -16.65 -7.82 -0.09
C ASP A 59 -15.16 -7.84 0.27
N THR A 60 -14.77 -8.61 1.28
CA THR A 60 -13.35 -8.79 1.63
C THR A 60 -12.94 -10.26 1.66
N VAL A 61 -11.69 -10.53 1.29
CA VAL A 61 -11.03 -11.84 1.40
C VAL A 61 -9.71 -11.69 2.16
N PRO A 62 -9.23 -12.73 2.88
CA PRO A 62 -7.92 -12.66 3.54
C PRO A 62 -6.80 -12.28 2.57
N TYR A 63 -5.92 -11.37 3.00
CA TYR A 63 -4.72 -11.00 2.23
C TYR A 63 -3.74 -12.18 2.18
N ASN A 64 -2.98 -12.29 1.09
CA ASN A 64 -1.97 -13.33 0.90
C ASN A 64 -2.52 -14.78 0.98
N ASP A 65 -3.80 -14.97 0.67
CA ASP A 65 -4.42 -16.30 0.58
C ASP A 65 -5.07 -16.47 -0.80
N ILE A 66 -4.27 -16.96 -1.73
CA ILE A 66 -4.70 -17.13 -3.13
C ILE A 66 -5.83 -18.14 -3.27
N LYS A 67 -5.88 -19.15 -2.40
CA LYS A 67 -6.91 -20.18 -2.42
C LYS A 67 -8.26 -19.56 -2.04
N LEU A 68 -8.31 -18.75 -0.99
CA LEU A 68 -9.54 -18.09 -0.56
C LEU A 68 -10.02 -17.03 -1.55
N LEU A 69 -9.11 -16.33 -2.24
CA LEU A 69 -9.48 -15.48 -3.39
C LEU A 69 -10.12 -16.33 -4.50
N GLY A 70 -9.50 -17.46 -4.86
CA GLY A 70 -10.04 -18.39 -5.85
C GLY A 70 -11.43 -18.91 -5.48
N ASP A 71 -11.59 -19.45 -4.28
CA ASP A 71 -12.87 -19.97 -3.77
C ASP A 71 -13.98 -18.89 -3.76
N TYR A 72 -13.62 -17.64 -3.47
CA TYR A 72 -14.53 -16.50 -3.56
C TYR A 72 -14.92 -16.19 -5.00
N LEU A 73 -13.97 -16.11 -5.93
CA LEU A 73 -14.23 -15.80 -7.34
C LEU A 73 -15.01 -16.91 -8.06
N GLU A 74 -14.82 -18.18 -7.68
CA GLU A 74 -15.65 -19.29 -8.17
C GLU A 74 -17.13 -19.12 -7.77
N ARG A 75 -17.38 -18.67 -6.53
CA ARG A 75 -18.74 -18.51 -6.00
C ARG A 75 -19.43 -17.22 -6.46
N GLU A 76 -18.71 -16.10 -6.42
CA GLU A 76 -19.27 -14.75 -6.55
C GLU A 76 -18.85 -14.05 -7.86
N GLY A 77 -17.83 -14.57 -8.56
CA GLY A 77 -17.10 -13.87 -9.62
C GLY A 77 -17.97 -13.37 -10.78
N LYS A 78 -19.15 -13.94 -11.00
CA LYS A 78 -20.14 -13.44 -11.97
C LYS A 78 -20.49 -11.98 -11.74
N ASN A 79 -20.61 -11.55 -10.48
CA ASN A 79 -21.01 -10.18 -10.10
C ASN A 79 -19.84 -9.35 -9.56
N VAL A 80 -18.62 -9.91 -9.50
CA VAL A 80 -17.43 -9.18 -9.07
C VAL A 80 -16.86 -8.42 -10.27
N ALA A 81 -16.77 -7.11 -10.17
CA ALA A 81 -16.18 -6.28 -11.22
C ALA A 81 -14.65 -6.19 -11.08
N ALA A 82 -14.15 -6.13 -9.84
CA ALA A 82 -12.72 -6.01 -9.58
C ALA A 82 -12.31 -6.63 -8.24
N PHE A 83 -11.04 -7.00 -8.15
CA PHE A 83 -10.29 -7.21 -6.90
C PHE A 83 -9.27 -6.07 -6.74
N MET A 84 -9.35 -5.33 -5.63
CA MET A 84 -8.42 -4.25 -5.31
C MET A 84 -7.52 -4.64 -4.16
N VAL A 85 -6.20 -4.50 -4.38
CA VAL A 85 -5.19 -4.97 -3.44
C VAL A 85 -3.93 -4.12 -3.51
N GLU A 86 -3.31 -3.89 -2.36
CA GLU A 86 -1.97 -3.30 -2.25
C GLU A 86 -0.92 -4.40 -2.53
N PRO A 87 0.13 -4.17 -3.33
CA PRO A 87 1.22 -5.14 -3.50
C PRO A 87 1.94 -5.50 -2.20
N ILE A 88 1.98 -4.56 -1.25
CA ILE A 88 2.42 -4.73 0.14
C ILE A 88 1.48 -3.87 0.98
N GLN A 89 0.78 -4.44 1.96
CA GLN A 89 -0.13 -3.65 2.80
C GLN A 89 0.67 -2.74 3.73
N GLY A 90 0.56 -1.43 3.54
CA GLY A 90 1.45 -0.48 4.21
C GLY A 90 0.96 -0.06 5.59
N GLU A 91 -0.31 0.35 5.72
CA GLU A 91 -0.89 0.73 7.02
C GLU A 91 -1.07 -0.47 7.97
N ALA A 92 -1.34 -1.66 7.41
CA ALA A 92 -1.38 -2.94 8.12
C ALA A 92 -0.02 -3.37 8.73
N GLY A 93 1.03 -2.54 8.58
CA GLY A 93 2.35 -2.77 9.16
C GLY A 93 3.32 -3.45 8.21
N VAL A 94 3.34 -3.02 6.95
CA VAL A 94 4.29 -3.50 5.93
C VAL A 94 4.19 -5.02 5.78
N VAL A 95 3.00 -5.51 5.43
CA VAL A 95 2.75 -6.94 5.23
C VAL A 95 3.13 -7.31 3.80
N VAL A 96 4.31 -7.92 3.66
CA VAL A 96 4.82 -8.44 2.38
C VAL A 96 4.13 -9.77 2.09
N PRO A 97 3.49 -9.95 0.92
CA PRO A 97 2.87 -11.22 0.58
C PRO A 97 3.91 -12.28 0.22
N ALA A 98 3.48 -13.52 0.03
CA ALA A 98 4.32 -14.57 -0.52
C ALA A 98 4.68 -14.25 -1.98
N ASP A 99 5.84 -14.74 -2.42
CA ASP A 99 6.30 -14.56 -3.80
C ASP A 99 5.28 -15.11 -4.80
N GLY A 100 5.04 -14.35 -5.87
CA GLY A 100 4.09 -14.71 -6.92
C GLY A 100 2.63 -14.37 -6.62
N TYR A 101 2.28 -13.92 -5.40
CA TYR A 101 0.90 -13.62 -5.01
C TYR A 101 0.19 -12.66 -5.97
N MET A 102 0.84 -11.58 -6.39
CA MET A 102 0.21 -10.61 -7.31
C MET A 102 0.01 -11.20 -8.71
N SER A 103 0.96 -12.02 -9.17
CA SER A 103 0.86 -12.71 -10.46
C SER A 103 -0.27 -13.75 -10.46
N ASP A 104 -0.42 -14.46 -9.35
CA ASP A 104 -1.44 -15.49 -9.18
C ASP A 104 -2.83 -14.85 -9.07
N ALA A 105 -2.93 -13.74 -8.32
CA ALA A 105 -4.16 -12.96 -8.21
C ALA A 105 -4.60 -12.43 -9.58
N LYS A 106 -3.65 -11.97 -10.42
CA LYS A 106 -3.94 -11.56 -11.80
C LYS A 106 -4.49 -12.73 -12.63
N ARG A 107 -3.84 -13.89 -12.63
CA ARG A 107 -4.31 -15.07 -13.37
C ARG A 107 -5.70 -15.51 -12.93
N LEU A 108 -5.99 -15.49 -11.63
CA LEU A 108 -7.33 -15.78 -11.11
C LEU A 108 -8.35 -14.73 -11.57
N CYS A 109 -8.03 -13.45 -11.45
CA CYS A 109 -8.92 -12.37 -11.90
C CYS A 109 -9.26 -12.53 -13.39
N GLU A 110 -8.27 -12.81 -14.24
CA GLU A 110 -8.47 -13.06 -15.68
C GLU A 110 -9.36 -14.27 -15.96
N LYS A 111 -9.13 -15.40 -15.26
CA LYS A 111 -9.96 -16.61 -15.38
C LYS A 111 -11.45 -16.32 -15.16
N HIS A 112 -11.76 -15.38 -14.25
CA HIS A 112 -13.13 -15.01 -13.89
C HIS A 112 -13.64 -13.72 -14.58
N ASN A 113 -12.87 -13.19 -15.54
CA ASN A 113 -13.12 -11.89 -16.17
C ASN A 113 -13.38 -10.80 -15.11
N VAL A 114 -12.46 -10.65 -14.17
CA VAL A 114 -12.47 -9.66 -13.08
C VAL A 114 -11.25 -8.77 -13.27
N LEU A 115 -11.38 -7.46 -13.05
CA LEU A 115 -10.24 -6.55 -13.11
C LEU A 115 -9.37 -6.67 -11.86
N LEU A 116 -8.06 -6.73 -12.04
CA LEU A 116 -7.11 -6.53 -10.94
C LEU A 116 -6.76 -5.05 -10.82
N ILE A 117 -7.00 -4.47 -9.64
CA ILE A 117 -6.61 -3.10 -9.29
C ILE A 117 -5.45 -3.17 -8.31
N ALA A 118 -4.27 -2.68 -8.72
CA ALA A 118 -3.13 -2.53 -7.84
C ALA A 118 -3.13 -1.11 -7.23
N ASP A 119 -3.26 -1.03 -5.91
CA ASP A 119 -3.04 0.22 -5.18
C ASP A 119 -1.54 0.41 -4.91
N GLU A 120 -0.91 1.20 -5.78
CA GLU A 120 0.52 1.52 -5.73
C GLU A 120 0.75 2.90 -5.07
N VAL A 121 -0.25 3.46 -4.37
CA VAL A 121 -0.14 4.78 -3.74
C VAL A 121 1.02 4.82 -2.74
N GLN A 122 1.25 3.73 -1.99
CA GLN A 122 2.36 3.64 -1.05
C GLN A 122 3.57 2.88 -1.58
N THR A 123 3.35 1.84 -2.39
CA THR A 123 4.38 0.88 -2.79
C THR A 123 5.08 1.23 -4.10
N GLY A 124 4.43 2.05 -4.93
CA GLY A 124 4.96 2.44 -6.23
C GLY A 124 6.00 3.54 -6.12
N LEU A 125 6.42 4.01 -7.28
CA LEU A 125 7.35 5.11 -7.46
C LEU A 125 8.67 4.87 -6.71
N GLY A 126 9.28 3.70 -6.94
CA GLY A 126 10.61 3.35 -6.43
C GLY A 126 10.64 2.87 -4.98
N ARG A 127 9.54 2.98 -4.23
CA ARG A 127 9.51 2.66 -2.79
C ARG A 127 10.00 1.24 -2.47
N THR A 128 9.68 0.28 -3.31
CA THR A 128 10.04 -1.14 -3.08
C THR A 128 11.29 -1.59 -3.82
N GLY A 129 12.02 -0.68 -4.47
CA GLY A 129 13.17 -1.02 -5.31
C GLY A 129 12.83 -1.16 -6.80
N TYR A 130 11.54 -1.17 -7.13
CA TYR A 130 10.99 -1.14 -8.48
C TYR A 130 10.18 0.13 -8.69
N ASP A 131 10.04 0.57 -9.94
CA ASP A 131 9.20 1.72 -10.27
C ASP A 131 7.75 1.46 -9.87
N LEU A 132 7.26 0.24 -10.07
CA LEU A 132 6.01 -0.27 -9.50
C LEU A 132 6.28 -1.57 -8.75
N ALA A 133 5.73 -1.73 -7.55
CA ALA A 133 5.96 -2.94 -6.74
C ALA A 133 5.42 -4.23 -7.40
N VAL A 134 4.39 -4.13 -8.23
CA VAL A 134 3.86 -5.26 -9.02
C VAL A 134 4.88 -5.86 -9.99
N GLU A 135 5.93 -5.12 -10.37
CA GLU A 135 6.99 -5.60 -11.26
C GLU A 135 7.79 -6.76 -10.66
N TYR A 136 7.89 -6.83 -9.32
CA TYR A 136 8.56 -7.92 -8.64
C TYR A 136 7.96 -9.29 -8.97
N ASP A 137 6.63 -9.35 -9.06
CA ASP A 137 5.88 -10.56 -9.42
C ASP A 137 5.61 -10.63 -10.93
N HIS A 138 6.22 -9.75 -11.73
CA HIS A 138 5.94 -9.60 -13.16
C HIS A 138 4.43 -9.45 -13.45
N CYS A 139 3.70 -8.79 -12.55
CA CYS A 139 2.26 -8.64 -12.64
C CYS A 139 1.91 -7.35 -13.38
N LYS A 140 1.06 -7.46 -14.41
CA LYS A 140 0.46 -6.33 -15.10
C LYS A 140 -1.00 -6.19 -14.67
N PRO A 141 -1.34 -5.35 -13.68
CA PRO A 141 -2.72 -5.13 -13.27
C PRO A 141 -3.52 -4.38 -14.35
N ASP A 142 -4.85 -4.48 -14.28
CA ASP A 142 -5.76 -3.81 -15.22
C ASP A 142 -5.94 -2.33 -14.88
N ILE A 143 -5.88 -1.98 -13.59
CA ILE A 143 -5.89 -0.60 -13.11
C ILE A 143 -4.74 -0.39 -12.11
N ILE A 144 -4.00 0.70 -12.24
CA ILE A 144 -2.98 1.14 -11.30
C ILE A 144 -3.42 2.45 -10.67
N ILE A 145 -3.24 2.58 -9.35
CA ILE A 145 -3.50 3.81 -8.61
C ILE A 145 -2.17 4.35 -8.09
N LEU A 146 -1.87 5.61 -8.39
CA LEU A 146 -0.69 6.32 -7.90
C LEU A 146 -1.09 7.56 -7.10
N GLY A 147 -0.23 7.97 -6.17
CA GLY A 147 -0.42 9.15 -5.32
C GLY A 147 0.87 9.43 -4.54
N LYS A 148 0.76 10.03 -3.34
CA LYS A 148 1.88 10.28 -2.40
C LYS A 148 3.14 10.82 -3.10
N ALA A 149 4.11 9.95 -3.40
CA ALA A 149 5.39 10.29 -4.03
C ALA A 149 5.25 10.80 -5.48
N LEU A 150 4.06 10.69 -6.10
CA LEU A 150 3.79 11.18 -7.46
C LEU A 150 4.11 12.67 -7.61
N SER A 151 4.07 13.44 -6.51
CA SER A 151 4.43 14.85 -6.47
C SER A 151 5.63 15.15 -5.57
N ALA A 152 6.38 14.13 -5.15
CA ALA A 152 7.41 14.20 -4.12
C ALA A 152 6.94 14.88 -2.81
N GLY A 153 5.62 14.82 -2.52
CA GLY A 153 5.03 15.45 -1.32
C GLY A 153 4.80 16.96 -1.41
N VAL A 154 5.02 17.58 -2.58
CA VAL A 154 4.91 19.06 -2.74
C VAL A 154 3.46 19.51 -2.88
N LEU A 155 2.67 18.83 -3.70
CA LEU A 155 1.24 19.14 -3.92
C LEU A 155 0.40 17.86 -3.94
N PRO A 156 -0.88 17.87 -3.50
CA PRO A 156 -1.74 16.71 -3.63
C PRO A 156 -1.99 16.35 -5.11
N VAL A 157 -1.52 15.18 -5.54
CA VAL A 157 -1.74 14.63 -6.88
C VAL A 157 -1.94 13.11 -6.75
N SER A 158 -2.89 12.59 -7.51
CA SER A 158 -3.07 11.15 -7.71
C SER A 158 -3.39 10.86 -9.17
N ALA A 159 -3.16 9.62 -9.58
CA ALA A 159 -3.46 9.14 -10.93
C ALA A 159 -4.15 7.78 -10.85
N VAL A 160 -5.05 7.54 -11.81
CA VAL A 160 -5.60 6.21 -12.09
C VAL A 160 -5.27 5.90 -13.54
N LEU A 161 -4.52 4.83 -13.76
CA LEU A 161 -4.06 4.40 -15.10
C LEU A 161 -4.73 3.07 -15.43
N SER A 162 -5.23 2.93 -16.65
CA SER A 162 -5.84 1.70 -17.15
C SER A 162 -5.92 1.72 -18.69
N SER A 163 -6.41 0.63 -19.30
CA SER A 163 -6.62 0.52 -20.74
C SER A 163 -7.81 1.38 -21.22
N ASP A 164 -7.88 1.62 -22.52
CA ASP A 164 -9.01 2.32 -23.15
C ASP A 164 -10.35 1.61 -22.90
N GLU A 165 -10.36 0.28 -22.90
CA GLU A 165 -11.57 -0.52 -22.64
C GLU A 165 -12.19 -0.18 -21.29
N VAL A 166 -11.37 0.05 -20.26
CA VAL A 166 -11.84 0.42 -18.92
C VAL A 166 -12.04 1.93 -18.82
N MET A 167 -11.05 2.73 -19.21
CA MET A 167 -11.05 4.20 -19.06
C MET A 167 -12.19 4.87 -19.82
N LEU A 168 -12.46 4.42 -21.06
CA LEU A 168 -13.46 5.04 -21.93
C LEU A 168 -14.89 4.67 -21.54
N THR A 169 -15.14 3.84 -20.52
CA THR A 169 -16.48 3.65 -19.94
C THR A 169 -16.98 4.92 -19.21
N LEU A 170 -16.06 5.78 -18.75
CA LEU A 170 -16.40 7.12 -18.28
C LEU A 170 -16.48 8.09 -19.45
N LYS A 171 -17.68 8.62 -19.71
CA LYS A 171 -17.97 9.63 -20.73
C LYS A 171 -18.03 11.02 -20.12
N ALA A 172 -18.06 12.04 -20.99
CA ALA A 172 -18.16 13.45 -20.60
C ALA A 172 -19.35 13.68 -19.64
N GLY A 173 -19.10 14.43 -18.56
CA GLY A 173 -20.10 14.76 -17.54
C GLY A 173 -20.33 13.71 -16.45
N GLN A 174 -19.69 12.53 -16.51
CA GLN A 174 -19.96 11.41 -15.59
C GLN A 174 -18.96 11.28 -14.42
N HIS A 175 -17.81 11.94 -14.54
CA HIS A 175 -16.78 12.03 -13.52
C HIS A 175 -16.03 13.35 -13.71
N GLY A 176 -15.55 13.95 -12.62
CA GLY A 176 -14.81 15.20 -12.66
C GLY A 176 -14.23 15.56 -11.30
N SER A 177 -13.27 16.48 -11.31
CA SER A 177 -12.65 17.06 -10.13
C SER A 177 -12.16 18.47 -10.48
N THR A 178 -12.49 19.46 -9.65
CA THR A 178 -12.08 20.87 -9.86
C THR A 178 -10.57 21.03 -9.98
N TYR A 179 -9.82 20.31 -9.15
CA TYR A 179 -8.34 20.36 -9.12
C TYR A 179 -7.68 19.18 -9.85
N GLY A 180 -8.47 18.23 -10.37
CA GLY A 180 -7.94 17.10 -11.12
C GLY A 180 -7.30 17.56 -12.43
N GLY A 181 -6.06 17.16 -12.68
CA GLY A 181 -5.33 17.53 -13.90
C GLY A 181 -4.96 19.02 -13.97
N ASN A 182 -4.93 19.74 -12.85
CA ASN A 182 -4.52 21.14 -12.86
C ASN A 182 -3.05 21.28 -13.33
N PRO A 183 -2.71 22.32 -14.12
CA PRO A 183 -1.40 22.42 -14.75
C PRO A 183 -0.22 22.44 -13.78
N LEU A 184 -0.37 23.09 -12.62
CA LEU A 184 0.71 23.21 -11.63
C LEU A 184 1.07 21.84 -11.04
N SER A 185 0.06 21.11 -10.57
CA SER A 185 0.21 19.74 -10.09
C SER A 185 0.81 18.81 -11.15
N CYS A 186 0.40 18.93 -12.42
CA CYS A 186 0.98 18.13 -13.50
C CYS A 186 2.48 18.42 -13.69
N ARG A 187 2.90 19.70 -13.67
CA ARG A 187 4.32 20.06 -13.78
C ARG A 187 5.15 19.56 -12.61
N VAL A 188 4.61 19.66 -11.39
CA VAL A 188 5.25 19.12 -10.18
C VAL A 188 5.40 17.60 -10.27
N ALA A 189 4.37 16.89 -10.72
CA ALA A 189 4.43 15.45 -10.85
C ALA A 189 5.44 14.99 -11.92
N ILE A 190 5.51 15.69 -13.05
CA ILE A 190 6.53 15.42 -14.08
C ILE A 190 7.93 15.57 -13.50
N ALA A 191 8.21 16.68 -12.81
CA ALA A 191 9.53 16.92 -12.21
C ALA A 191 9.89 15.85 -11.16
N ALA A 192 8.92 15.41 -10.34
CA ALA A 192 9.15 14.34 -9.36
C ALA A 192 9.49 13.00 -10.03
N LEU A 193 8.82 12.65 -11.14
CA LEU A 193 9.11 11.44 -11.92
C LEU A 193 10.46 11.53 -12.64
N GLU A 194 10.85 12.71 -13.13
CA GLU A 194 12.17 12.95 -13.71
C GLU A 194 13.27 12.70 -12.69
N VAL A 195 13.15 13.24 -11.47
CA VAL A 195 14.10 12.99 -10.37
C VAL A 195 14.18 11.50 -10.03
N LEU A 196 13.04 10.82 -9.89
CA LEU A 196 12.99 9.38 -9.61
C LEU A 196 13.82 8.57 -10.63
N ARG A 197 13.65 8.89 -11.92
CA ARG A 197 14.34 8.22 -13.03
C ARG A 197 15.82 8.61 -13.10
N ASP A 198 16.11 9.91 -13.12
CA ASP A 198 17.43 10.44 -13.42
C ASP A 198 18.43 10.18 -12.28
N GLU A 199 17.95 10.15 -11.03
CA GLU A 199 18.75 9.80 -9.85
C GLU A 199 18.73 8.30 -9.51
N ASN A 200 18.08 7.45 -10.33
CA ASN A 200 17.98 6.01 -10.12
C ASN A 200 17.46 5.63 -8.71
N LEU A 201 16.40 6.31 -8.26
CA LEU A 201 15.92 6.20 -6.88
C LEU A 201 15.33 4.82 -6.56
N SER A 202 14.80 4.10 -7.55
CA SER A 202 14.38 2.71 -7.41
C SER A 202 15.58 1.81 -7.06
N GLN A 203 16.71 1.98 -7.74
CA GLN A 203 17.93 1.23 -7.48
C GLN A 203 18.52 1.57 -6.10
N ASN A 204 18.54 2.87 -5.75
CA ASN A 204 18.97 3.28 -4.41
C ASN A 204 18.06 2.69 -3.33
N SER A 205 16.74 2.70 -3.54
CA SER A 205 15.78 2.09 -2.64
C SER A 205 16.02 0.59 -2.42
N SER A 206 16.39 -0.15 -3.48
CA SER A 206 16.80 -1.54 -3.34
C SER A 206 18.04 -1.67 -2.46
N ALA A 207 19.14 -0.98 -2.81
CA ALA A 207 20.42 -1.10 -2.13
C ALA A 207 20.39 -0.64 -0.67
N ARG A 208 19.79 0.51 -0.38
CA ARG A 208 19.62 1.04 0.98
C ARG A 208 18.58 0.24 1.77
N GLY A 209 17.56 -0.27 1.10
CA GLY A 209 16.60 -1.20 1.67
C GLY A 209 17.24 -2.47 2.18
N ASP A 210 18.12 -3.08 1.39
CA ASP A 210 18.87 -4.28 1.79
C ASP A 210 19.80 -3.98 2.97
N GLN A 211 20.56 -2.89 2.91
CA GLN A 211 21.42 -2.45 4.02
C GLN A 211 20.64 -2.27 5.32
N LEU A 212 19.52 -1.52 5.28
CA LEU A 212 18.67 -1.28 6.44
C LEU A 212 18.10 -2.59 6.98
N ARG A 213 17.55 -3.46 6.12
CA ARG A 213 17.00 -4.75 6.56
C ARG A 213 18.07 -5.65 7.17
N SER A 214 19.25 -5.76 6.57
CA SER A 214 20.34 -6.58 7.12
C SER A 214 20.80 -6.08 8.49
N GLY A 215 20.91 -4.76 8.66
CA GLY A 215 21.22 -4.15 9.96
C GLY A 215 20.16 -4.45 11.01
N LEU A 216 18.87 -4.21 10.69
CA LEU A 216 17.75 -4.53 11.58
C LEU A 216 17.69 -6.03 11.93
N MET A 217 17.95 -6.92 10.96
CA MET A 217 17.97 -8.37 11.19
C MET A 217 19.08 -8.80 12.16
N SER A 218 20.24 -8.12 12.14
CA SER A 218 21.33 -8.40 13.08
C SER A 218 20.97 -8.05 14.54
N MET A 219 19.95 -7.22 14.76
CA MET A 219 19.45 -6.84 16.08
C MET A 219 18.37 -7.79 16.60
N VAL A 220 17.87 -8.72 15.79
CA VAL A 220 16.87 -9.73 16.20
C VAL A 220 17.45 -10.67 17.26
N GLY A 221 16.70 -10.91 18.34
CA GLY A 221 17.10 -11.82 19.43
C GLY A 221 18.09 -11.23 20.46
N CYS A 222 18.85 -10.19 20.10
CA CYS A 222 19.66 -9.42 21.04
C CYS A 222 18.93 -8.17 21.59
N SER A 223 17.74 -7.89 21.06
CA SER A 223 16.88 -6.77 21.41
C SER A 223 15.42 -7.22 21.49
N SER A 224 14.52 -6.27 21.71
CA SER A 224 13.06 -6.48 21.73
C SER A 224 12.47 -6.71 20.33
N ILE A 225 13.26 -6.94 19.29
CA ILE A 225 12.77 -7.20 17.94
C ILE A 225 12.45 -8.69 17.78
N GLN A 226 11.19 -8.99 17.47
CA GLN A 226 10.70 -10.33 17.15
C GLN A 226 10.96 -10.70 15.67
N SER A 227 10.69 -9.78 14.75
CA SER A 227 10.89 -10.01 13.32
C SER A 227 11.09 -8.72 12.53
N VAL A 228 11.68 -8.83 11.35
CA VAL A 228 11.91 -7.74 10.39
C VAL A 228 11.29 -8.15 9.07
N ARG A 229 10.58 -7.22 8.41
CA ARG A 229 9.98 -7.44 7.10
C ARG A 229 9.98 -6.17 6.26
N GLY A 230 9.94 -6.32 4.94
CA GLY A 230 9.86 -5.19 4.02
C GLY A 230 10.48 -5.48 2.67
N ARG A 231 10.41 -4.49 1.78
CA ARG A 231 11.04 -4.50 0.46
C ARG A 231 11.46 -3.07 0.09
N GLY A 232 12.61 -2.92 -0.57
CA GLY A 232 13.22 -1.60 -0.80
C GLY A 232 13.31 -0.79 0.50
N LEU A 233 12.98 0.50 0.43
CA LEU A 233 12.90 1.38 1.60
C LEU A 233 11.50 1.41 2.25
N LEU A 234 10.71 0.33 2.16
CA LEU A 234 9.51 0.14 2.97
C LEU A 234 9.73 -1.04 3.91
N ASN A 235 10.10 -0.76 5.15
CA ASN A 235 10.47 -1.78 6.13
C ASN A 235 9.72 -1.59 7.45
N ALA A 236 9.61 -2.67 8.22
CA ALA A 236 9.08 -2.64 9.57
C ALA A 236 9.79 -3.66 10.45
N ILE A 237 9.84 -3.35 11.74
CA ILE A 237 10.17 -4.29 12.80
C ILE A 237 8.93 -4.56 13.64
N VAL A 238 8.80 -5.80 14.09
CA VAL A 238 7.79 -6.20 15.09
C VAL A 238 8.49 -6.26 16.44
N ILE A 239 7.99 -5.51 17.40
CA ILE A 239 8.46 -5.55 18.78
C ILE A 239 7.80 -6.72 19.50
N ASP A 240 8.61 -7.47 20.25
CA ASP A 240 8.19 -8.58 21.10
C ASP A 240 7.43 -8.03 22.33
N GLU A 241 6.15 -7.79 22.11
CA GLU A 241 5.16 -7.43 23.11
C GLU A 241 3.78 -7.96 22.70
N PRO A 242 2.82 -8.10 23.64
CA PRO A 242 1.47 -8.52 23.30
C PRO A 242 0.86 -7.65 22.19
N GLU A 243 0.20 -8.30 21.22
CA GLU A 243 -0.54 -7.58 20.19
C GLU A 243 -1.59 -6.66 20.81
N GLY A 244 -1.70 -5.44 20.27
CA GLY A 244 -2.64 -4.44 20.77
C GLY A 244 -2.15 -3.62 21.98
N SER A 245 -0.86 -3.68 22.32
CA SER A 245 -0.21 -2.67 23.17
C SER A 245 -0.18 -1.32 22.44
N TYR A 246 -1.22 -0.50 22.62
CA TYR A 246 -1.38 0.79 21.94
C TYR A 246 -0.92 1.98 22.79
N GLY A 247 -0.43 3.03 22.11
CA GLY A 247 -0.20 4.35 22.70
C GLY A 247 0.93 4.38 23.72
N ASP A 248 0.81 5.29 24.70
CA ASP A 248 1.84 5.60 25.72
C ASP A 248 2.27 4.42 26.60
N LEU A 249 1.55 3.29 26.51
CA LEU A 249 1.81 2.08 27.29
C LEU A 249 2.58 1.01 26.50
N GLY A 250 2.72 1.16 25.18
CA GLY A 250 3.37 0.17 24.32
C GLY A 250 4.89 0.33 24.27
N LYS A 251 5.61 -0.79 24.23
CA LYS A 251 7.06 -0.81 24.08
C LYS A 251 7.49 -0.21 22.74
N ALA A 252 6.78 -0.50 21.66
CA ALA A 252 7.03 0.09 20.35
C ALA A 252 6.93 1.62 20.35
N TRP A 253 5.96 2.18 21.10
CA TRP A 253 5.85 3.62 21.26
C TRP A 253 7.02 4.20 22.06
N SER A 254 7.41 3.54 23.15
CA SER A 254 8.56 3.95 23.97
C SER A 254 9.87 3.93 23.17
N VAL A 255 10.07 2.92 22.33
CA VAL A 255 11.22 2.85 21.40
C VAL A 255 11.19 4.01 20.40
N CYS A 256 10.01 4.37 19.87
CA CYS A 256 9.88 5.54 18.99
C CYS A 256 10.19 6.87 19.70
N LEU A 257 9.80 7.04 20.97
CA LEU A 257 10.18 8.21 21.76
C LEU A 257 11.69 8.27 21.99
N ALA A 258 12.32 7.13 22.33
CA ALA A 258 13.77 7.04 22.47
C ALA A 258 14.50 7.35 21.15
N MET A 259 14.00 6.86 20.01
CA MET A 259 14.54 7.21 18.69
C MET A 259 14.41 8.72 18.43
N MET A 260 13.26 9.32 18.74
CA MET A 260 13.05 10.76 18.58
C MET A 260 14.06 11.57 19.41
N GLU A 261 14.29 11.20 20.68
CA GLU A 261 15.30 11.83 21.53
C GLU A 261 16.73 11.67 20.99
N ASN A 262 17.01 10.55 20.33
CA ASN A 262 18.29 10.27 19.69
C ASN A 262 18.41 10.82 18.26
N GLY A 263 17.39 11.50 17.72
CA GLY A 263 17.44 12.18 16.42
C GLY A 263 16.76 11.46 15.24
N LEU A 264 16.04 10.35 15.48
CA LEU A 264 15.36 9.59 14.43
C LEU A 264 13.84 9.55 14.64
N LEU A 265 13.07 9.94 13.62
CA LEU A 265 11.62 9.85 13.65
C LEU A 265 11.14 8.55 13.00
N ALA A 266 10.41 7.75 13.77
CA ALA A 266 9.65 6.61 13.27
C ALA A 266 8.26 6.58 13.92
N LYS A 267 7.33 5.83 13.31
CA LYS A 267 5.93 5.76 13.76
C LYS A 267 5.50 4.32 13.93
N PRO A 268 4.91 3.94 15.08
CA PRO A 268 4.31 2.63 15.20
C PRO A 268 2.93 2.58 14.52
N THR A 269 2.54 1.39 14.10
CA THR A 269 1.19 1.03 13.64
C THR A 269 0.75 -0.26 14.34
N HIS A 270 -0.57 -0.45 14.49
CA HIS A 270 -1.17 -1.65 15.11
C HIS A 270 -0.54 -2.07 16.46
N GLY A 271 -0.07 -1.10 17.25
CA GLY A 271 0.53 -1.31 18.56
C GLY A 271 2.04 -1.60 18.47
N ASN A 272 2.40 -2.84 18.13
CA ASN A 272 3.76 -3.37 18.29
C ASN A 272 4.65 -3.27 17.03
N ILE A 273 4.18 -2.69 15.93
CA ILE A 273 4.94 -2.63 14.66
C ILE A 273 5.50 -1.24 14.45
N ILE A 274 6.81 -1.09 14.30
CA ILE A 274 7.46 0.18 13.97
C ILE A 274 7.82 0.20 12.48
N ARG A 275 7.41 1.25 11.77
CA ARG A 275 7.65 1.41 10.33
C ARG A 275 8.83 2.35 10.04
N PHE A 276 9.62 1.97 9.04
CA PHE A 276 10.72 2.74 8.47
C PHE A 276 10.49 2.95 6.97
N SER A 277 10.27 4.21 6.59
CA SER A 277 10.06 4.62 5.20
C SER A 277 10.79 5.93 4.89
N PRO A 278 12.13 5.96 4.94
CA PRO A 278 12.90 7.18 4.71
C PRO A 278 12.74 7.69 3.25
N PRO A 279 13.13 8.94 2.94
CA PRO A 279 13.24 9.40 1.56
C PRO A 279 14.09 8.47 0.71
N LEU A 280 13.77 8.32 -0.58
CA LEU A 280 14.53 7.44 -1.47
C LEU A 280 15.92 7.96 -1.80
N THR A 281 16.20 9.21 -1.46
CA THR A 281 17.49 9.89 -1.60
C THR A 281 18.45 9.59 -0.46
N ILE A 282 18.03 8.82 0.57
CA ILE A 282 18.87 8.50 1.73
C ILE A 282 20.17 7.79 1.29
N SER A 283 21.28 8.22 1.84
CA SER A 283 22.63 7.75 1.52
C SER A 283 23.01 6.48 2.31
N SER A 284 24.18 5.90 2.00
CA SER A 284 24.72 4.76 2.78
C SER A 284 24.95 5.14 4.23
N ASP A 285 25.59 6.29 4.44
CA ASP A 285 26.07 6.72 5.75
C ASP A 285 24.89 7.10 6.64
N GLU A 286 23.84 7.71 6.08
CA GLU A 286 22.60 7.99 6.81
C GLU A 286 21.86 6.70 7.22
N ILE A 287 21.95 5.61 6.44
CA ILE A 287 21.40 4.31 6.86
C ILE A 287 22.20 3.74 8.03
N ASP A 288 23.52 3.86 8.02
CA ASP A 288 24.37 3.41 9.13
C ASP A 288 24.09 4.21 10.40
N GLU A 289 23.97 5.54 10.29
CA GLU A 289 23.56 6.41 11.39
C GLU A 289 22.16 6.04 11.93
N CYS A 290 21.20 5.76 11.03
CA CYS A 290 19.87 5.28 11.44
C CYS A 290 19.96 3.99 12.26
N LEU A 291 20.77 3.02 11.82
CA LEU A 291 20.94 1.74 12.51
C LEU A 291 21.57 1.93 13.90
N ASP A 292 22.57 2.79 14.02
CA ASP A 292 23.20 3.13 15.31
C ASP A 292 22.18 3.75 16.29
N ILE A 293 21.35 4.69 15.81
CA ILE A 293 20.28 5.32 16.60
C ILE A 293 19.23 4.29 17.01
N ILE A 294 18.83 3.38 16.11
CA ILE A 294 17.85 2.33 16.40
C ILE A 294 18.39 1.40 17.48
N GLU A 295 19.63 0.93 17.35
CA GLU A 295 20.24 0.03 18.33
C GLU A 295 20.35 0.69 19.71
N LYS A 296 20.81 1.95 19.75
CA LYS A 296 20.89 2.74 20.98
C LYS A 296 19.52 2.87 21.65
N SER A 297 18.49 3.20 20.89
CA SER A 297 17.12 3.39 21.37
C SER A 297 16.51 2.09 21.91
N LEU A 298 16.75 0.97 21.23
CA LEU A 298 16.32 -0.35 21.69
C LEU A 298 16.97 -0.75 23.02
N LYS A 299 18.24 -0.38 23.26
CA LYS A 299 18.94 -0.63 24.52
C LYS A 299 18.45 0.28 25.66
N GLN A 300 17.95 1.47 25.35
CA GLN A 300 17.38 2.39 26.34
C GLN A 300 16.03 1.90 26.89
N VAL A 301 15.24 1.23 26.06
CA VAL A 301 13.90 0.73 26.41
C VAL A 301 13.99 -0.77 26.73
N LYS A 302 14.06 -1.10 28.03
CA LYS A 302 14.12 -2.49 28.52
C LYS A 302 12.81 -3.25 28.32
#